data_AF-A0A941F1L0-F1
#
_entry.id   AF-A0A941F1L0-F1
#
_cell.length_a   1.000
_cell.length_b   1.000
_cell.length_c   1.000
_cell.angle_alpha   90.00
_cell.angle_beta   90.00
_cell.angle_gamma   90.00
#
_symmetry.space_group_name_H-M   'P 1'
#
loop_
_entity.id
_entity.type
_entity.pdbx_description
1 polymer ?
#
loop_
_entity_poly.entity_id
_entity_poly.type
_entity_poly.pdbx_seq_one_letter_code
_entity_poly.pdbx_strand_id
1 'polypeptide(L)'
;MKPIYLQVILVLFVLFTACDSGEKTKQDTSFTITVNASEPGAIYLDGQYTGYTTPAELKVSEGQYVIGVATQTSHSYLRKELTVNEDTDLMLTTADKPEPKVWKALWVGVHEVTGLSESGQCSSQFSKEELDAGYDFFMWSIENHFEPFSFNTTKWEVERKDINTPIQLHKASNTWFTLEPESIAELLPEVEAGNYDAVFVFWREKDGSCSFKSSYFGLAWTDPLNDPIKTGYITIKFDAGDNIQDNINWYKENDPGVWVHEWLHTVGENYFQDRGERMPEKGGDGLVLHAAEKYQYTYPWMDWYRDFMTGQVKELGSGHTYCGIGPEALLQKSLRESAME
;
A
#
# COMPACT_ATOMS: atom_id res chain seq x y z
N MET A 1 -26.03 80.48 6.65
CA MET A 1 -26.83 80.44 7.89
C MET A 1 -26.56 79.12 8.61
N LYS A 2 -26.12 79.17 9.87
CA LYS A 2 -26.42 78.13 10.90
C LYS A 2 -27.85 78.40 11.42
N PRO A 3 -28.52 77.55 12.24
CA PRO A 3 -28.08 76.37 13.02
C PRO A 3 -28.73 75.06 12.45
N ILE A 4 -29.01 73.92 13.10
CA ILE A 4 -29.10 73.46 14.52
C ILE A 4 -28.46 72.06 14.68
N TYR A 5 -28.11 71.68 15.92
CA TYR A 5 -27.57 70.37 16.33
C TYR A 5 -28.67 69.32 16.56
N LEU A 6 -28.32 68.03 16.41
CA LEU A 6 -28.69 67.05 17.44
C LEU A 6 -27.62 65.93 17.53
N GLN A 7 -26.99 65.81 18.70
CA GLN A 7 -26.10 64.70 19.03
C GLN A 7 -26.91 63.55 19.62
N VAL A 8 -26.62 62.32 19.24
CA VAL A 8 -26.98 61.12 20.01
C VAL A 8 -25.68 60.44 20.41
N ILE A 9 -25.28 60.65 21.66
CA ILE A 9 -24.14 59.96 22.28
C ILE A 9 -24.69 58.69 22.92
N LEU A 10 -24.35 57.53 22.36
CA LEU A 10 -24.68 56.23 22.95
C LEU A 10 -23.60 55.88 23.99
N VAL A 11 -23.93 56.02 25.27
CA VAL A 11 -23.04 55.61 26.37
C VAL A 11 -23.14 54.09 26.55
N LEU A 12 -22.16 53.36 26.01
CA LEU A 12 -22.00 51.94 26.33
C LEU A 12 -21.32 51.80 27.70
N PHE A 13 -22.08 51.36 28.71
CA PHE A 13 -21.50 50.87 29.96
C PHE A 13 -20.87 49.50 29.72
N VAL A 14 -19.54 49.46 29.55
CA VAL A 14 -18.78 48.21 29.59
C VAL A 14 -18.60 47.82 31.06
N LEU A 15 -19.43 46.89 31.52
CA LEU A 15 -19.21 46.22 32.80
C LEU A 15 -18.00 45.30 32.66
N PHE A 16 -16.88 45.68 33.27
CA PHE A 16 -15.76 44.77 33.50
C PHE A 16 -16.17 43.73 34.55
N THR A 17 -16.81 42.64 34.11
CA THR A 17 -16.78 41.38 34.86
C THR A 17 -15.34 40.90 34.88
N ALA A 18 -14.72 40.89 36.06
CA ALA A 18 -13.43 40.26 36.25
C ALA A 18 -13.56 38.77 35.91
N CYS A 19 -12.98 38.35 34.78
CA CYS A 19 -12.76 36.95 34.52
C CYS A 19 -11.73 36.46 35.54
N ASP A 20 -12.18 35.62 36.45
CA ASP A 20 -11.32 34.81 37.32
C ASP A 20 -10.43 33.96 36.42
N SER A 21 -9.16 34.36 36.28
CA SER A 21 -8.15 33.65 35.50
C SER A 21 -7.65 32.44 36.30
N GLY A 22 -8.59 31.53 36.57
CA GLY A 22 -8.29 30.21 37.10
C GLY A 22 -7.53 29.41 36.04
N GLU A 23 -6.22 29.63 35.99
CA GLU A 23 -5.28 28.68 35.39
C GLU A 23 -5.42 27.35 36.12
N LYS A 24 -6.37 26.53 35.67
CA LYS A 24 -6.28 25.09 35.85
C LYS A 24 -5.07 24.65 35.05
N THR A 25 -3.92 24.62 35.72
CA THR A 25 -2.80 23.76 35.32
C THR A 25 -3.37 22.38 35.05
N LYS A 26 -3.53 22.04 33.76
CA LYS A 26 -3.69 20.65 33.37
C LYS A 26 -2.44 19.95 33.88
N GLN A 27 -2.60 19.20 34.96
CA GLN A 27 -1.56 18.34 35.46
C GLN A 27 -1.32 17.29 34.37
N ASP A 28 -0.19 17.41 33.69
CA ASP A 28 0.15 16.59 32.53
C ASP A 28 0.52 15.19 33.03
N THR A 29 -0.49 14.33 33.18
CA THR A 29 -0.35 12.96 33.65
C THR A 29 0.17 12.09 32.53
N SER A 30 1.48 12.15 32.31
CA SER A 30 2.21 11.19 31.49
C SER A 30 2.51 9.92 32.28
N PHE A 31 2.16 8.77 31.73
CA PHE A 31 2.50 7.45 32.24
C PHE A 31 3.56 6.79 31.35
N THR A 32 4.30 5.85 31.93
CA THR A 32 5.35 5.08 31.27
C THR A 32 4.85 3.66 30.98
N ILE A 33 4.96 3.23 29.72
CA ILE A 33 4.72 1.84 29.32
C ILE A 33 6.07 1.18 29.04
N THR A 34 6.45 0.16 29.81
CA THR A 34 7.64 -0.66 29.52
C THR A 34 7.26 -1.76 28.54
N VAL A 35 7.53 -1.58 27.24
CA VAL A 35 7.17 -2.53 26.19
C VAL A 35 8.27 -3.58 26.02
N ASN A 36 7.92 -4.83 26.28
CA ASN A 36 8.76 -6.01 26.12
C ASN A 36 8.09 -7.01 25.16
N ALA A 37 8.90 -7.86 24.52
CA ALA A 37 8.40 -8.98 23.73
C ALA A 37 9.33 -10.20 23.86
N SER A 38 8.86 -11.36 23.40
CA SER A 38 9.65 -12.61 23.38
C SER A 38 10.94 -12.53 22.53
N GLU A 39 11.03 -11.56 21.61
CA GLU A 39 12.24 -11.23 20.85
C GLU A 39 12.26 -9.73 20.47
N PRO A 40 13.40 -9.19 19.99
CA PRO A 40 13.48 -7.81 19.52
C PRO A 40 12.50 -7.53 18.37
N GLY A 41 11.78 -6.42 18.47
CA GLY A 41 10.81 -6.00 17.48
C GLY A 41 10.55 -4.50 17.51
N ALA A 42 10.20 -3.95 16.35
CA ALA A 42 9.83 -2.55 16.19
C ALA A 42 8.51 -2.25 16.91
N ILE A 43 8.46 -1.17 17.70
CA ILE A 43 7.30 -0.83 18.53
C ILE A 43 6.39 0.17 17.80
N TYR A 44 5.09 -0.11 17.81
CA TYR A 44 4.04 0.70 17.21
C TYR A 44 3.08 1.20 18.30
N LEU A 45 2.65 2.45 18.18
CA LEU A 45 1.63 3.08 19.02
C LEU A 45 0.50 3.55 18.09
N ASP A 46 -0.70 3.01 18.28
CA ASP A 46 -1.88 3.29 17.45
C ASP A 46 -1.59 3.11 15.93
N GLY A 47 -0.86 2.05 15.60
CA GLY A 47 -0.43 1.73 14.23
C GLY A 47 0.79 2.47 13.71
N GLN A 48 1.24 3.54 14.36
CA GLN A 48 2.38 4.35 13.93
C GLN A 48 3.70 3.84 14.53
N TYR A 49 4.74 3.68 13.70
CA TYR A 49 6.05 3.25 14.18
C TYR A 49 6.71 4.33 15.06
N THR A 50 7.12 3.94 16.27
CA THR A 50 7.65 4.87 17.28
C THR A 50 9.15 5.19 17.13
N GLY A 51 9.87 4.49 16.25
CA GLY A 51 11.34 4.54 16.19
C GLY A 51 12.06 3.71 17.25
N TYR A 52 11.34 3.04 18.15
CA TYR A 52 11.90 2.19 19.21
C TYR A 52 11.81 0.70 18.89
N THR A 53 12.72 -0.07 19.50
CA THR A 53 12.77 -1.54 19.44
C THR A 53 12.65 -2.10 20.85
N THR A 54 11.96 -3.22 21.05
CA THR A 54 11.87 -3.89 22.35
C THR A 54 13.24 -4.36 22.88
N PRO A 55 13.52 -4.26 24.20
CA PRO A 55 12.70 -3.59 25.22
C PRO A 55 12.88 -2.06 25.19
N ALA A 56 11.79 -1.31 25.37
CA ALA A 56 11.84 0.15 25.49
C ALA A 56 10.71 0.73 26.36
N GLU A 57 10.88 1.97 26.80
CA GLU A 57 9.87 2.75 27.53
C GLU A 57 9.19 3.75 26.59
N LEU A 58 7.86 3.76 26.56
CA LEU A 58 7.05 4.80 25.90
C LEU A 58 6.43 5.72 26.96
N LYS A 59 6.33 7.02 26.66
CA LYS A 59 5.57 7.96 27.49
C LYS A 59 4.31 8.41 26.76
N VAL A 60 3.16 8.19 27.39
CA VAL A 60 1.83 8.51 26.85
C VAL A 60 0.96 9.19 27.90
N SER A 61 -0.12 9.85 27.49
CA SER A 61 -1.12 10.39 28.42
C SER A 61 -2.08 9.31 28.95
N GLU A 62 -2.99 9.65 29.85
CA GLU A 62 -4.15 8.80 30.14
C GLU A 62 -4.96 8.55 28.85
N GLY A 63 -5.33 7.30 28.56
CA GLY A 63 -6.02 6.98 27.31
C GLY A 63 -6.26 5.50 27.02
N GLN A 64 -6.83 5.23 25.84
CA GLN A 64 -6.89 3.92 25.22
C GLN A 64 -5.87 3.89 24.08
N TYR A 65 -5.07 2.83 24.01
CA TYR A 65 -3.99 2.69 23.04
C TYR A 65 -3.94 1.28 22.46
N VAL A 66 -3.46 1.17 21.22
CA VAL A 66 -3.01 -0.10 20.64
C VAL A 66 -1.48 -0.12 20.65
N ILE A 67 -0.89 -1.02 21.42
CA ILE A 67 0.56 -1.23 21.44
C ILE A 67 0.89 -2.45 20.58
N GLY A 68 1.67 -2.21 19.53
CA GLY A 68 2.14 -3.22 18.59
C GLY A 68 3.63 -3.51 18.72
N VAL A 69 4.04 -4.74 18.44
CA VAL A 69 5.44 -5.12 18.24
C VAL A 69 5.55 -5.97 16.98
N ALA A 70 6.28 -5.49 15.98
CA ALA A 70 6.66 -6.27 14.81
C ALA A 70 8.01 -6.93 15.03
N THR A 71 8.04 -8.25 15.18
CA THR A 71 9.23 -9.01 15.54
C THR A 71 10.21 -9.14 14.37
N GLN A 72 11.51 -9.02 14.66
CA GLN A 72 12.54 -9.01 13.61
C GLN A 72 12.83 -10.41 13.05
N THR A 73 12.88 -11.46 13.88
CA THR A 73 13.25 -12.81 13.41
C THR A 73 12.07 -13.61 12.88
N SER A 74 10.93 -13.60 13.58
CA SER A 74 9.74 -14.35 13.18
C SER A 74 8.79 -13.60 12.23
N HIS A 75 9.19 -12.40 11.77
CA HIS A 75 8.41 -11.54 10.87
C HIS A 75 6.92 -11.48 11.23
N SER A 76 6.61 -11.37 12.52
CA SER A 76 5.24 -11.47 13.02
C SER A 76 4.86 -10.21 13.78
N TYR A 77 3.65 -9.73 13.53
CA TYR A 77 3.07 -8.65 14.30
C TYR A 77 2.32 -9.18 15.52
N LEU A 78 2.55 -8.56 16.68
CA LEU A 78 1.88 -8.81 17.96
C LEU A 78 1.20 -7.52 18.40
N ARG A 79 -0.04 -7.56 18.91
CA ARG A 79 -0.76 -6.35 19.36
C ARG A 79 -1.53 -6.55 20.66
N LYS A 80 -1.62 -5.49 21.47
CA LYS A 80 -2.52 -5.40 22.63
C LYS A 80 -3.23 -4.05 22.67
N GLU A 81 -4.52 -4.11 22.96
CA GLU A 81 -5.28 -2.93 23.40
C GLU A 81 -5.05 -2.74 24.90
N LEU A 82 -4.76 -1.49 25.30
CA LEU A 82 -4.40 -1.12 26.67
C LEU A 82 -5.09 0.18 27.07
N THR A 83 -5.77 0.15 28.22
CA THR A 83 -6.17 1.36 28.94
C THR A 83 -5.01 1.79 29.82
N VAL A 84 -4.48 3.00 29.62
CA VAL A 84 -3.37 3.55 30.41
C VAL A 84 -3.92 4.58 31.38
N ASN A 85 -3.75 4.30 32.67
CA ASN A 85 -4.07 5.19 33.80
C ASN A 85 -3.06 5.09 34.96
N GLU A 86 -2.03 4.25 34.81
CA GLU A 86 -0.86 4.12 35.67
C GLU A 86 0.34 3.59 34.85
N ASP A 87 1.56 3.68 35.40
CA ASP A 87 2.75 3.10 34.77
C ASP A 87 2.57 1.58 34.61
N THR A 88 2.86 1.03 33.42
CA THR A 88 2.47 -0.33 33.04
C THR A 88 3.62 -1.10 32.38
N ASP A 89 3.95 -2.29 32.90
CA ASP A 89 4.84 -3.24 32.23
C ASP A 89 4.04 -4.13 31.26
N LEU A 90 4.33 -4.03 29.96
CA LEU A 90 3.65 -4.78 28.91
C LEU A 90 4.58 -5.83 28.30
N MET A 91 4.18 -7.10 28.36
CA MET A 91 4.85 -8.20 27.67
C MET A 91 3.96 -8.70 26.52
N LEU A 92 4.49 -8.66 25.29
CA LEU A 92 3.87 -9.28 24.12
C LEU A 92 4.52 -10.63 23.79
N THR A 93 3.69 -11.57 23.38
CA THR A 93 4.03 -12.98 23.13
C THR A 93 3.31 -13.47 21.87
N THR A 94 3.63 -14.67 21.39
CA THR A 94 2.95 -15.26 20.23
C THR A 94 1.45 -15.51 20.43
N ALA A 95 0.95 -15.50 21.68
CA ALA A 95 -0.49 -15.54 21.97
C ALA A 95 -1.20 -14.22 21.65
N ASP A 96 -0.44 -13.14 21.42
CA ASP A 96 -0.92 -11.79 21.14
C ASP A 96 -0.82 -11.45 19.63
N LYS A 97 -0.58 -12.47 18.79
CA LYS A 97 -0.63 -12.36 17.33
C LYS A 97 -2.10 -12.26 16.87
N PRO A 98 -2.49 -11.22 16.12
CA PRO A 98 -3.83 -11.15 15.54
C PRO A 98 -4.00 -12.17 14.41
N GLU A 99 -5.23 -12.58 14.14
CA GLU A 99 -5.55 -13.29 12.89
C GLU A 99 -5.27 -12.37 11.69
N PRO A 100 -4.60 -12.86 10.63
CA PRO A 100 -4.27 -12.04 9.48
C PRO A 100 -5.52 -11.67 8.68
N LYS A 101 -5.55 -10.47 8.11
CA LYS A 101 -6.56 -10.10 7.12
C LYS A 101 -6.35 -10.92 5.86
N VAL A 102 -7.40 -11.61 5.41
CA VAL A 102 -7.40 -12.34 4.15
C VAL A 102 -7.68 -11.37 3.00
N TRP A 103 -6.63 -11.04 2.24
CA TRP A 103 -6.69 -10.35 0.95
C TRP A 103 -6.89 -11.38 -0.17
N LYS A 104 -7.60 -11.03 -1.23
CA LYS A 104 -7.95 -11.96 -2.32
C LYS A 104 -7.52 -11.39 -3.67
N ALA A 105 -6.66 -12.12 -4.37
CA ALA A 105 -6.18 -11.78 -5.70
C ALA A 105 -6.83 -12.65 -6.77
N LEU A 106 -7.06 -12.07 -7.95
CA LEU A 106 -7.24 -12.81 -9.19
C LEU A 106 -5.96 -12.69 -10.01
N TRP A 107 -5.29 -13.80 -10.30
CA TRP A 107 -4.23 -13.84 -11.30
C TRP A 107 -4.82 -14.28 -12.64
N VAL A 108 -4.60 -13.48 -13.68
CA VAL A 108 -5.14 -13.68 -15.02
C VAL A 108 -4.00 -13.87 -16.02
N GLY A 109 -3.81 -15.10 -16.48
CA GLY A 109 -2.88 -15.41 -17.57
C GLY A 109 -3.56 -15.18 -18.92
N VAL A 110 -3.04 -14.29 -19.75
CA VAL A 110 -3.59 -14.05 -21.10
C VAL A 110 -2.78 -14.85 -22.12
N HIS A 111 -3.43 -15.84 -22.74
CA HIS A 111 -2.78 -16.74 -23.68
C HIS A 111 -2.27 -16.04 -24.93
N GLU A 112 -3.08 -15.16 -25.55
CA GLU A 112 -2.72 -14.42 -26.76
C GLU A 112 -3.19 -12.97 -26.66
N VAL A 113 -2.31 -12.04 -27.01
CA VAL A 113 -2.65 -10.64 -27.26
C VAL A 113 -2.36 -10.27 -28.71
N THR A 114 -3.17 -9.38 -29.27
CA THR A 114 -3.11 -8.98 -30.68
C THR A 114 -3.01 -7.46 -30.83
N GLY A 115 -2.41 -6.97 -31.91
CA GLY A 115 -2.41 -5.54 -32.21
C GLY A 115 -1.49 -5.08 -33.32
N LEU A 116 -1.56 -3.78 -33.60
CA LEU A 116 -0.78 -3.10 -34.64
C LEU A 116 0.58 -2.65 -34.10
N SER A 117 1.58 -3.52 -34.25
CA SER A 117 2.99 -3.25 -33.96
C SER A 117 3.68 -2.46 -35.09
N GLU A 118 4.98 -2.20 -34.95
CA GLU A 118 5.81 -1.60 -36.02
C GLU A 118 5.91 -2.46 -37.29
N SER A 119 5.82 -3.79 -37.17
CA SER A 119 5.88 -4.74 -38.30
C SER A 119 4.50 -5.00 -38.96
N GLY A 120 3.43 -4.41 -38.41
CA GLY A 120 2.06 -4.60 -38.84
C GLY A 120 1.18 -5.25 -37.76
N GLN A 121 -0.01 -5.71 -38.16
CA GLN A 121 -0.87 -6.49 -37.27
C GLN A 121 -0.20 -7.84 -36.97
N CYS A 122 0.00 -8.14 -35.71
CA CYS A 122 0.56 -9.41 -35.24
C CYS A 122 -0.03 -9.79 -33.88
N SER A 123 0.43 -10.91 -33.34
CA SER A 123 0.10 -11.35 -31.99
C SER A 123 1.32 -11.91 -31.26
N SER A 124 1.26 -11.90 -29.93
CA SER A 124 2.21 -12.55 -29.04
C SER A 124 1.46 -13.42 -28.03
N GLN A 125 2.01 -14.60 -27.75
CA GLN A 125 1.29 -15.65 -27.04
C GLN A 125 2.19 -16.37 -26.04
N PHE A 126 1.64 -16.76 -24.90
CA PHE A 126 2.29 -17.69 -23.97
C PHE A 126 1.81 -19.12 -24.19
N SER A 127 2.71 -20.09 -24.13
CA SER A 127 2.32 -21.49 -23.91
C SER A 127 1.70 -21.65 -22.52
N LYS A 128 1.03 -22.79 -22.29
CA LYS A 128 0.49 -23.09 -20.95
C LYS A 128 1.61 -23.15 -19.90
N GLU A 129 2.75 -23.73 -20.25
CA GLU A 129 3.92 -23.88 -19.39
C GLU A 129 4.53 -22.51 -19.05
N GLU A 130 4.50 -21.55 -19.98
CA GLU A 130 4.92 -20.17 -19.73
C GLU A 130 3.94 -19.43 -18.80
N LEU A 131 2.62 -19.63 -18.94
CA LEU A 131 1.64 -19.12 -17.97
C LEU A 131 1.79 -19.77 -16.59
N ASP A 132 2.08 -21.07 -16.53
CA ASP A 132 2.37 -21.78 -15.28
C ASP A 132 3.61 -21.20 -14.58
N ALA A 133 4.71 -20.96 -15.31
CA ALA A 133 5.90 -20.32 -14.76
C ALA A 133 5.65 -18.86 -14.31
N GLY A 134 4.85 -18.09 -15.04
CA GLY A 134 4.44 -16.74 -14.67
C GLY A 134 3.62 -16.70 -13.37
N TYR A 135 2.72 -17.67 -13.19
CA TYR A 135 1.95 -17.82 -11.94
C TYR A 135 2.86 -18.22 -10.76
N ASP A 136 3.76 -19.17 -10.96
CA ASP A 136 4.72 -19.58 -9.92
C ASP A 136 5.67 -18.44 -9.53
N PHE A 137 5.99 -17.52 -10.45
CA PHE A 137 6.72 -16.29 -10.13
C PHE A 137 5.90 -15.31 -9.28
N PHE A 138 4.62 -15.13 -9.60
CA PHE A 138 3.71 -14.32 -8.77
C PHE A 138 3.56 -14.90 -7.36
N MET A 139 3.28 -16.21 -7.24
CA MET A 139 3.17 -16.89 -5.95
C MET A 139 4.46 -16.81 -5.12
N TRP A 140 5.62 -16.96 -5.76
CA TRP A 140 6.91 -16.70 -5.10
C TRP A 140 7.00 -15.28 -4.54
N SER A 141 6.50 -14.27 -5.24
CA SER A 141 6.48 -12.89 -4.72
C SER A 141 5.49 -12.70 -3.57
N ILE A 142 4.36 -13.42 -3.55
CA ILE A 142 3.45 -13.43 -2.39
C ILE A 142 4.19 -13.93 -1.15
N GLU A 143 4.84 -15.10 -1.27
CA GLU A 143 5.55 -15.77 -0.17
C GLU A 143 6.78 -15.00 0.33
N ASN A 144 7.49 -14.28 -0.55
CA ASN A 144 8.77 -13.65 -0.22
C ASN A 144 8.65 -12.14 0.05
N HIS A 145 7.62 -11.46 -0.46
CA HIS A 145 7.46 -10.01 -0.33
C HIS A 145 6.14 -9.61 0.32
N PHE A 146 4.98 -9.97 -0.25
CA PHE A 146 3.69 -9.43 0.19
C PHE A 146 3.38 -9.81 1.66
N GLU A 147 3.41 -11.10 1.98
CA GLU A 147 3.11 -11.55 3.35
C GLU A 147 4.23 -11.16 4.34
N PRO A 148 5.53 -11.38 4.04
CA PRO A 148 6.61 -10.98 4.97
C PRO A 148 6.72 -9.47 5.23
N PHE A 149 6.51 -8.62 4.21
CA PHE A 149 6.59 -7.16 4.39
C PHE A 149 5.37 -6.60 5.14
N SER A 150 4.28 -7.36 5.24
CA SER A 150 3.17 -7.07 6.15
C SER A 150 3.42 -7.51 7.60
N PHE A 151 4.57 -8.12 7.92
CA PHE A 151 4.77 -8.94 9.13
C PHE A 151 3.71 -10.04 9.32
N ASN A 152 3.31 -10.65 8.20
CA ASN A 152 2.25 -11.65 8.13
C ASN A 152 0.91 -11.18 8.75
N THR A 153 0.60 -9.87 8.63
CA THR A 153 -0.74 -9.32 8.94
C THR A 153 -1.70 -9.45 7.77
N THR A 154 -1.20 -9.50 6.53
CA THR A 154 -1.97 -9.94 5.37
C THR A 154 -1.70 -11.40 5.06
N LYS A 155 -2.74 -12.13 4.66
CA LYS A 155 -2.63 -13.42 3.99
C LYS A 155 -3.36 -13.35 2.65
N TRP A 156 -2.78 -13.91 1.59
CA TRP A 156 -3.36 -13.87 0.25
C TRP A 156 -4.05 -15.18 -0.14
N GLU A 157 -5.33 -15.08 -0.48
CA GLU A 157 -6.06 -16.10 -1.24
C GLU A 157 -5.98 -15.76 -2.74
N VAL A 158 -5.30 -16.59 -3.52
CA VAL A 158 -5.10 -16.36 -4.95
C VAL A 158 -5.98 -17.33 -5.75
N GLU A 159 -6.84 -16.78 -6.60
CA GLU A 159 -7.52 -17.53 -7.66
C GLU A 159 -6.78 -17.31 -8.99
N ARG A 160 -6.69 -18.35 -9.83
CA ARG A 160 -6.11 -18.25 -11.17
C ARG A 160 -7.16 -18.49 -12.26
N LYS A 161 -7.13 -17.67 -13.30
CA LYS A 161 -7.82 -17.87 -14.57
C LYS A 161 -6.83 -17.72 -15.72
N ASP A 162 -6.99 -18.52 -16.76
CA ASP A 162 -6.27 -18.34 -18.02
C ASP A 162 -7.29 -17.97 -19.12
N ILE A 163 -7.14 -16.79 -19.74
CA ILE A 163 -7.96 -16.35 -20.86
C ILE A 163 -7.35 -16.91 -22.15
N ASN A 164 -8.05 -17.85 -22.77
CA ASN A 164 -7.67 -18.48 -24.04
C ASN A 164 -8.20 -17.75 -25.29
N THR A 165 -9.02 -16.71 -25.10
CA THR A 165 -9.55 -15.87 -26.20
C THR A 165 -8.55 -14.75 -26.48
N PRO A 166 -8.12 -14.53 -27.73
CA PRO A 166 -7.15 -13.47 -28.03
C PRO A 166 -7.71 -12.08 -27.72
N ILE A 167 -6.96 -11.28 -26.96
CA ILE A 167 -7.39 -9.92 -26.58
C ILE A 167 -6.70 -8.88 -27.48
N GLN A 168 -7.45 -7.90 -27.98
CA GLN A 168 -6.89 -6.78 -28.73
C GLN A 168 -6.34 -5.74 -27.73
N LEU A 169 -5.03 -5.50 -27.74
CA LEU A 169 -4.40 -4.48 -26.93
C LEU A 169 -4.96 -3.09 -27.26
N HIS A 170 -5.23 -2.29 -26.22
CA HIS A 170 -5.44 -0.86 -26.38
C HIS A 170 -4.12 -0.19 -26.75
N LYS A 171 -4.18 0.85 -27.59
CA LYS A 171 -3.01 1.56 -28.10
C LYS A 171 -3.16 3.07 -27.91
N ALA A 172 -2.78 3.56 -26.72
CA ALA A 172 -2.85 4.98 -26.38
C ALA A 172 -1.84 5.84 -27.16
N SER A 173 -0.73 5.26 -27.61
CA SER A 173 0.24 5.92 -28.49
C SER A 173 1.01 4.89 -29.33
N ASN A 174 1.92 5.35 -30.22
CA ASN A 174 2.72 4.45 -31.05
C ASN A 174 3.55 3.41 -30.26
N THR A 175 3.91 3.73 -29.01
CA THR A 175 4.76 2.94 -28.12
C THR A 175 4.11 2.74 -26.74
N TRP A 176 2.78 2.68 -26.69
CA TRP A 176 2.03 2.42 -25.46
C TRP A 176 0.88 1.47 -25.75
N PHE A 177 1.08 0.22 -25.37
CA PHE A 177 0.14 -0.89 -25.52
C PHE A 177 -0.25 -1.40 -24.13
N THR A 178 -1.54 -1.58 -23.89
CA THR A 178 -2.11 -1.96 -22.57
C THR A 178 -3.23 -2.98 -22.72
N LEU A 179 -3.43 -3.79 -21.68
CA LEU A 179 -4.71 -4.46 -21.43
C LEU A 179 -5.48 -3.63 -20.42
N GLU A 180 -6.59 -3.05 -20.85
CA GLU A 180 -7.45 -2.18 -20.03
C GLU A 180 -8.38 -3.01 -19.13
N PRO A 181 -8.76 -2.50 -17.94
CA PRO A 181 -9.66 -3.20 -17.01
C PRO A 181 -10.95 -3.71 -17.66
N GLU A 182 -11.57 -2.88 -18.51
CA GLU A 182 -12.81 -3.21 -19.23
C GLU A 182 -12.69 -4.44 -20.14
N SER A 183 -11.54 -4.64 -20.80
CA SER A 183 -11.30 -5.79 -21.69
C SER A 183 -11.18 -7.11 -20.93
N ILE A 184 -10.79 -7.04 -19.65
CA ILE A 184 -10.68 -8.22 -18.78
C ILE A 184 -12.03 -8.52 -18.12
N ALA A 185 -12.73 -7.50 -17.65
CA ALA A 185 -14.06 -7.64 -17.04
C ALA A 185 -15.13 -8.13 -18.04
N GLU A 186 -15.02 -7.82 -19.34
CA GLU A 186 -15.92 -8.38 -20.37
C GLU A 186 -15.78 -9.92 -20.50
N LEU A 187 -14.57 -10.45 -20.29
CA LEU A 187 -14.27 -11.88 -20.43
C LEU A 187 -14.36 -12.65 -19.10
N LEU A 188 -14.18 -11.96 -17.97
CA LEU A 188 -14.26 -12.49 -16.61
C LEU A 188 -15.26 -11.65 -15.81
N PRO A 189 -16.58 -11.89 -15.93
CA PRO A 189 -17.61 -11.09 -15.26
C PRO A 189 -17.58 -11.20 -13.73
N GLU A 190 -16.80 -12.12 -13.16
CA GLU A 190 -16.47 -12.12 -11.72
C GLU A 190 -15.56 -10.94 -11.28
N VAL A 191 -14.95 -10.22 -12.23
CA VAL A 191 -14.18 -8.99 -11.97
C VAL A 191 -15.15 -7.81 -11.79
N GLU A 192 -15.71 -7.75 -10.59
CA GLU A 192 -16.61 -6.70 -10.12
C GLU A 192 -16.30 -6.30 -8.67
N ALA A 193 -16.90 -5.19 -8.23
CA ALA A 193 -16.71 -4.62 -6.90
C ALA A 193 -16.90 -5.68 -5.79
N GLY A 194 -15.93 -5.76 -4.88
CA GLY A 194 -15.99 -6.65 -3.71
C GLY A 194 -15.53 -8.09 -3.91
N ASN A 195 -15.36 -8.57 -5.14
CA ASN A 195 -14.95 -9.96 -5.39
C ASN A 195 -13.44 -10.21 -5.23
N TYR A 196 -12.61 -9.20 -5.44
CA TYR A 196 -11.14 -9.25 -5.33
C TYR A 196 -10.57 -7.92 -4.84
N ASP A 197 -9.50 -7.95 -4.06
CA ASP A 197 -8.74 -6.74 -3.68
C ASP A 197 -7.81 -6.29 -4.80
N ALA A 198 -7.30 -7.25 -5.58
CA ALA A 198 -6.47 -6.98 -6.74
C ALA A 198 -6.68 -8.01 -7.88
N VAL A 199 -6.53 -7.54 -9.11
CA VAL A 199 -6.49 -8.33 -10.35
C VAL A 199 -5.13 -8.10 -11.01
N PHE A 200 -4.35 -9.18 -11.16
CA PHE A 200 -3.03 -9.18 -11.77
C PHE A 200 -3.09 -9.84 -13.15
N VAL A 201 -2.87 -9.07 -14.21
CA VAL A 201 -3.00 -9.54 -15.60
C VAL A 201 -1.62 -9.72 -16.22
N PHE A 202 -1.27 -10.95 -16.57
CA PHE A 202 0.04 -11.33 -17.11
C PHE A 202 -0.05 -11.67 -18.60
N TRP A 203 0.69 -10.95 -19.43
CA TRP A 203 0.64 -11.10 -20.89
C TRP A 203 2.02 -10.92 -21.55
N ARG A 204 2.20 -11.50 -22.75
CA ARG A 204 3.51 -11.56 -23.42
C ARG A 204 3.82 -10.30 -24.22
N GLU A 205 4.88 -9.59 -23.88
CA GLU A 205 5.29 -8.38 -24.62
C GLU A 205 5.71 -8.72 -26.07
N LYS A 206 6.39 -9.85 -26.26
CA LYS A 206 7.10 -10.17 -27.51
C LYS A 206 7.07 -11.66 -27.81
N ASP A 207 6.74 -12.00 -29.06
CA ASP A 207 6.87 -13.37 -29.60
C ASP A 207 7.44 -13.29 -31.03
N GLY A 208 8.56 -13.97 -31.28
CA GLY A 208 9.28 -13.95 -32.56
C GLY A 208 9.55 -12.54 -33.08
N SER A 209 8.81 -12.14 -34.11
CA SER A 209 8.89 -10.82 -34.77
C SER A 209 7.80 -9.82 -34.35
N CYS A 210 6.83 -10.25 -33.53
CA CYS A 210 5.83 -9.38 -32.93
C CYS A 210 6.34 -8.81 -31.61
N SER A 211 6.14 -7.51 -31.38
CA SER A 211 6.58 -6.84 -30.16
C SER A 211 5.69 -5.63 -29.84
N PHE A 212 5.20 -5.61 -28.60
CA PHE A 212 4.35 -4.55 -28.05
C PHE A 212 5.10 -3.72 -27.00
N LYS A 213 6.35 -3.38 -27.33
CA LYS A 213 7.23 -2.55 -26.49
C LYS A 213 6.55 -1.25 -26.06
N SER A 214 6.51 -1.06 -24.75
CA SER A 214 6.10 0.19 -24.10
C SER A 214 7.10 0.53 -23.00
N SER A 215 7.16 1.79 -22.58
CA SER A 215 8.18 2.32 -21.65
C SER A 215 8.01 1.91 -20.18
N TYR A 216 6.97 1.15 -19.85
CA TYR A 216 6.72 0.58 -18.54
C TYR A 216 7.11 -0.92 -18.52
N PHE A 217 7.01 -1.61 -17.38
CA PHE A 217 7.10 -3.08 -17.31
C PHE A 217 5.81 -3.68 -16.74
N GLY A 218 5.45 -3.26 -15.53
CA GLY A 218 4.07 -3.28 -15.07
C GLY A 218 3.42 -1.90 -15.18
N LEU A 219 2.11 -1.88 -15.03
CA LEU A 219 1.31 -0.67 -14.88
C LEU A 219 0.13 -0.99 -13.95
N ALA A 220 -0.22 -0.05 -13.08
CA ALA A 220 -1.32 -0.19 -12.14
C ALA A 220 -2.17 1.09 -12.02
N TRP A 221 -3.45 0.90 -11.68
CA TRP A 221 -4.41 1.99 -11.53
C TRP A 221 -4.41 2.49 -10.08
N THR A 222 -4.12 3.78 -9.91
CA THR A 222 -3.75 4.38 -8.61
C THR A 222 -4.94 4.87 -7.77
N ASP A 223 -6.15 4.78 -8.30
CA ASP A 223 -7.40 5.15 -7.64
C ASP A 223 -8.48 4.09 -7.88
N PRO A 224 -8.32 2.89 -7.31
CA PRO A 224 -9.15 1.74 -7.64
C PRO A 224 -10.61 1.91 -7.20
N LEU A 225 -10.91 2.68 -6.15
CA LEU A 225 -12.30 2.84 -5.67
C LEU A 225 -13.15 3.78 -6.54
N ASN A 226 -12.52 4.62 -7.36
CA ASN A 226 -13.19 5.46 -8.36
C ASN A 226 -13.26 4.79 -9.75
N ASP A 227 -12.66 3.61 -9.93
CA ASP A 227 -12.82 2.80 -11.14
C ASP A 227 -14.15 1.99 -11.12
N PRO A 228 -14.84 1.81 -12.26
CA PRO A 228 -16.07 1.01 -12.32
C PRO A 228 -16.00 -0.41 -11.74
N ILE A 229 -14.86 -1.11 -11.83
CA ILE A 229 -14.71 -2.47 -11.25
C ILE A 229 -14.32 -2.47 -9.77
N LYS A 230 -14.01 -1.30 -9.18
CA LYS A 230 -13.65 -1.10 -7.77
C LYS A 230 -12.66 -2.12 -7.19
N THR A 231 -11.60 -2.44 -7.93
CA THR A 231 -10.55 -3.37 -7.51
C THR A 231 -9.17 -2.84 -7.92
N GLY A 232 -8.11 -3.21 -7.21
CA GLY A 232 -6.75 -2.87 -7.64
C GLY A 232 -6.42 -3.57 -8.96
N TYR A 233 -6.27 -2.83 -10.06
CA TYR A 233 -5.96 -3.44 -11.35
C TYR A 233 -4.47 -3.24 -11.71
N ILE A 234 -3.79 -4.35 -12.01
CA ILE A 234 -2.38 -4.43 -12.37
C ILE A 234 -2.25 -5.18 -13.70
N THR A 235 -1.47 -4.64 -14.64
CA THR A 235 -1.08 -5.35 -15.87
C THR A 235 0.44 -5.45 -15.99
N ILE A 236 0.96 -6.67 -16.08
CA ILE A 236 2.37 -6.98 -16.31
C ILE A 236 2.55 -7.48 -17.73
N LYS A 237 3.36 -6.77 -18.52
CA LYS A 237 3.82 -7.27 -19.82
C LYS A 237 5.21 -7.86 -19.65
N PHE A 238 5.36 -9.14 -20.01
CA PHE A 238 6.59 -9.89 -19.75
C PHE A 238 7.19 -10.37 -21.08
N ASP A 239 8.45 -10.03 -21.34
CA ASP A 239 9.22 -10.66 -22.42
C ASP A 239 9.78 -11.98 -21.88
N ALA A 240 9.24 -13.11 -22.35
CA ALA A 240 9.76 -14.43 -21.98
C ALA A 240 11.09 -14.78 -22.66
N GLY A 241 11.54 -13.99 -23.65
CA GLY A 241 12.73 -14.31 -24.45
C GLY A 241 12.61 -15.68 -25.11
N ASP A 242 13.74 -16.38 -25.19
CA ASP A 242 13.81 -17.77 -25.69
C ASP A 242 13.48 -18.81 -24.59
N ASN A 243 13.53 -18.42 -23.31
CA ASN A 243 13.22 -19.25 -22.16
C ASN A 243 12.71 -18.38 -20.99
N ILE A 244 11.42 -18.47 -20.68
CA ILE A 244 10.79 -17.66 -19.63
C ILE A 244 11.45 -17.85 -18.25
N GLN A 245 11.97 -19.04 -17.96
CA GLN A 245 12.55 -19.34 -16.64
C GLN A 245 13.85 -18.57 -16.41
N ASP A 246 14.65 -18.34 -17.44
CA ASP A 246 15.90 -17.58 -17.33
C ASP A 246 15.61 -16.11 -17.05
N ASN A 247 14.58 -15.53 -17.71
CA ASN A 247 14.13 -14.17 -17.44
C ASN A 247 13.47 -14.05 -16.05
N ILE A 248 12.63 -15.00 -15.62
CA ILE A 248 12.08 -15.03 -14.25
C ILE A 248 13.19 -15.08 -13.22
N ASN A 249 14.21 -15.92 -13.40
CA ASN A 249 15.35 -16.00 -12.48
C ASN A 249 16.13 -14.69 -12.45
N TRP A 250 16.34 -14.05 -13.62
CA TRP A 250 16.96 -12.72 -13.69
C TRP A 250 16.17 -11.68 -12.87
N TYR A 251 14.84 -11.64 -12.99
CA TYR A 251 14.01 -10.74 -12.16
C TYR A 251 14.16 -11.05 -10.68
N LYS A 252 14.08 -12.32 -10.26
CA LYS A 252 14.27 -12.72 -8.85
C LYS A 252 15.62 -12.28 -8.26
N GLU A 253 16.65 -12.11 -9.08
CA GLU A 253 17.99 -11.67 -8.66
C GLU A 253 18.21 -10.15 -8.77
N ASN A 254 17.61 -9.47 -9.77
CA ASN A 254 17.97 -8.10 -10.16
C ASN A 254 16.84 -7.08 -9.95
N ASP A 255 15.59 -7.50 -10.05
CA ASP A 255 14.39 -6.71 -9.75
C ASP A 255 13.26 -7.61 -9.22
N PRO A 256 13.40 -8.11 -7.97
CA PRO A 256 12.41 -9.01 -7.39
C PRO A 256 11.11 -8.30 -6.99
N GLY A 257 11.07 -6.96 -7.05
CA GLY A 257 10.01 -6.12 -6.51
C GLY A 257 8.81 -5.90 -7.41
N VAL A 258 8.89 -6.24 -8.71
CA VAL A 258 7.84 -6.07 -9.74
C VAL A 258 6.42 -6.15 -9.20
N TRP A 259 6.03 -7.30 -8.64
CA TRP A 259 4.63 -7.55 -8.30
C TRP A 259 4.16 -6.69 -7.11
N VAL A 260 5.03 -6.50 -6.12
CA VAL A 260 4.71 -5.66 -4.95
C VAL A 260 4.76 -4.17 -5.31
N HIS A 261 5.61 -3.76 -6.24
CA HIS A 261 5.64 -2.41 -6.81
C HIS A 261 4.29 -2.05 -7.43
N GLU A 262 3.84 -2.79 -8.44
CA GLU A 262 2.58 -2.47 -9.12
C GLU A 262 1.35 -2.59 -8.18
N TRP A 263 1.36 -3.54 -7.25
CA TRP A 263 0.30 -3.60 -6.25
C TRP A 263 0.31 -2.36 -5.33
N LEU A 264 1.48 -1.89 -4.89
CA LEU A 264 1.61 -0.69 -4.06
C LEU A 264 1.16 0.58 -4.78
N HIS A 265 1.19 0.64 -6.11
CA HIS A 265 0.54 1.73 -6.85
C HIS A 265 -0.98 1.75 -6.63
N THR A 266 -1.64 0.58 -6.49
CA THR A 266 -3.10 0.53 -6.27
C THR A 266 -3.53 0.96 -4.86
N VAL A 267 -2.73 0.66 -3.83
CA VAL A 267 -3.12 0.90 -2.42
C VAL A 267 -2.32 2.01 -1.71
N GLY A 268 -1.06 2.22 -2.09
CA GLY A 268 -0.13 3.16 -1.44
C GLY A 268 -0.19 4.59 -1.99
N GLU A 269 -0.82 4.81 -3.15
CA GLU A 269 -0.87 6.15 -3.78
C GLU A 269 -1.95 7.06 -3.19
N ASN A 270 -3.14 6.52 -2.95
CA ASN A 270 -4.30 7.25 -2.41
C ASN A 270 -5.11 6.42 -1.39
N TYR A 271 -5.38 5.13 -1.62
CA TYR A 271 -6.30 4.32 -0.78
C TYR A 271 -6.01 4.36 0.72
N PHE A 272 -4.77 4.12 1.17
CA PHE A 272 -4.44 4.23 2.60
C PHE A 272 -4.40 5.69 3.09
N GLN A 273 -4.04 6.64 2.24
CA GLN A 273 -4.05 8.07 2.57
C GLN A 273 -5.48 8.58 2.88
N ASP A 274 -6.46 8.19 2.07
CA ASP A 274 -7.87 8.56 2.25
C ASP A 274 -8.49 7.95 3.51
N ARG A 275 -7.86 6.90 4.06
CA ARG A 275 -8.21 6.25 5.33
C ARG A 275 -7.52 6.88 6.54
N GLY A 276 -6.71 7.92 6.33
CA GLY A 276 -6.02 8.67 7.39
C GLY A 276 -4.58 8.26 7.65
N GLU A 277 -4.04 7.26 6.94
CA GLU A 277 -2.64 6.87 7.08
C GLU A 277 -1.70 7.91 6.45
N ARG A 278 -0.56 8.13 7.09
CA ARG A 278 0.39 9.15 6.65
C ARG A 278 1.35 8.56 5.62
N MET A 279 1.12 8.86 4.34
CA MET A 279 2.00 8.43 3.24
C MET A 279 3.28 9.28 3.12
N PRO A 280 4.37 8.73 2.54
CA PRO A 280 5.53 9.50 2.10
C PRO A 280 5.17 10.62 1.11
N GLU A 281 6.01 11.64 1.04
CA GLU A 281 5.85 12.72 0.06
C GLU A 281 6.10 12.22 -1.37
N LYS A 282 5.13 12.45 -2.25
CA LYS A 282 5.18 12.13 -3.70
C LYS A 282 6.49 12.57 -4.39
N GLY A 283 6.92 11.76 -5.35
CA GLY A 283 8.07 11.96 -6.23
C GLY A 283 7.86 13.08 -7.25
N GLY A 284 8.84 13.27 -8.14
CA GLY A 284 8.82 14.34 -9.14
C GLY A 284 7.75 14.18 -10.24
N ASP A 285 7.22 12.97 -10.38
CA ASP A 285 6.12 12.58 -11.28
C ASP A 285 4.73 12.60 -10.61
N GLY A 286 4.68 12.85 -9.29
CA GLY A 286 3.44 12.85 -8.52
C GLY A 286 3.03 11.50 -7.94
N LEU A 287 3.90 10.49 -7.94
CA LEU A 287 3.62 9.17 -7.34
C LEU A 287 4.40 8.98 -6.02
N VAL A 288 3.74 8.40 -5.01
CA VAL A 288 4.33 8.07 -3.71
C VAL A 288 5.39 7.00 -3.91
N LEU A 289 5.07 5.93 -4.65
CA LEU A 289 5.94 4.78 -4.79
C LEU A 289 7.29 5.12 -5.44
N HIS A 290 7.30 6.08 -6.37
CA HIS A 290 8.52 6.56 -7.04
C HIS A 290 9.33 7.57 -6.23
N ALA A 291 8.92 7.89 -4.99
CA ALA A 291 9.70 8.74 -4.10
C ALA A 291 10.93 8.04 -3.49
N ALA A 292 11.16 6.74 -3.74
CA ALA A 292 12.23 5.96 -3.11
C ALA A 292 13.61 6.66 -3.09
N GLU A 293 14.08 7.19 -4.23
CA GLU A 293 15.37 7.89 -4.31
C GLU A 293 15.40 9.23 -3.56
N LYS A 294 14.26 9.94 -3.49
CA LYS A 294 14.09 11.17 -2.69
C LYS A 294 14.29 10.88 -1.20
N TYR A 295 13.94 9.66 -0.78
CA TYR A 295 14.16 9.11 0.56
C TYR A 295 15.48 8.34 0.70
N GLN A 296 16.39 8.43 -0.29
CA GLN A 296 17.73 7.82 -0.31
C GLN A 296 17.75 6.28 -0.42
N TYR A 297 16.64 5.64 -0.79
CA TYR A 297 16.61 4.21 -1.11
C TYR A 297 17.16 3.93 -2.51
N THR A 298 17.84 2.80 -2.68
CA THR A 298 18.50 2.41 -3.94
C THR A 298 17.72 1.31 -4.66
N TYR A 299 17.68 1.36 -6.00
CA TYR A 299 17.13 0.29 -6.84
C TYR A 299 17.78 -1.07 -6.51
N PRO A 300 17.06 -2.21 -6.46
CA PRO A 300 15.65 -2.43 -6.85
C PRO A 300 14.60 -2.07 -5.78
N TRP A 301 14.88 -1.14 -4.87
CA TRP A 301 13.91 -0.55 -3.93
C TRP A 301 13.21 -1.55 -2.99
N MET A 302 13.73 -2.77 -2.81
CA MET A 302 13.15 -3.76 -1.89
C MET A 302 13.08 -3.27 -0.44
N ASP A 303 14.10 -2.54 0.00
CA ASP A 303 14.10 -1.87 1.31
C ASP A 303 13.00 -0.81 1.40
N TRP A 304 12.73 -0.09 0.29
CA TRP A 304 11.65 0.90 0.22
C TRP A 304 10.28 0.24 0.26
N TYR A 305 10.02 -0.80 -0.53
CA TYR A 305 8.73 -1.51 -0.51
C TYR A 305 8.45 -2.11 0.86
N ARG A 306 9.45 -2.72 1.49
CA ARG A 306 9.34 -3.23 2.86
C ARG A 306 9.04 -2.08 3.82
N ASP A 307 9.90 -1.07 3.90
CA ASP A 307 9.75 0.00 4.88
C ASP A 307 8.44 0.82 4.65
N PHE A 308 7.96 0.89 3.41
CA PHE A 308 6.69 1.52 3.06
C PHE A 308 5.49 0.69 3.53
N MET A 309 5.50 -0.63 3.33
CA MET A 309 4.49 -1.55 3.87
C MET A 309 4.50 -1.61 5.39
N THR A 310 5.68 -1.57 6.02
CA THR A 310 5.82 -1.63 7.48
C THR A 310 5.56 -0.28 8.18
N GLY A 311 5.40 0.83 7.45
CA GLY A 311 5.21 2.15 8.06
C GLY A 311 6.49 2.73 8.70
N GLN A 312 7.66 2.32 8.18
CA GLN A 312 8.98 2.63 8.70
C GLN A 312 9.79 3.59 7.80
N VAL A 313 9.18 4.14 6.74
CA VAL A 313 9.82 5.19 5.93
C VAL A 313 10.01 6.43 6.80
N LYS A 314 11.27 6.83 7.01
CA LYS A 314 11.59 8.01 7.81
C LYS A 314 11.21 9.29 7.06
N GLU A 315 10.46 10.18 7.71
CA GLU A 315 9.99 11.42 7.08
C GLU A 315 11.11 12.43 6.77
N LEU A 316 10.98 13.09 5.62
CA LEU A 316 11.87 14.18 5.22
C LEU A 316 11.70 15.37 6.17
N GLY A 317 12.83 15.96 6.58
CA GLY A 317 12.85 17.09 7.51
C GLY A 317 12.53 16.75 8.98
N SER A 318 12.19 15.49 9.30
CA SER A 318 11.93 15.06 10.69
C SER A 318 12.97 14.06 11.19
N GLY A 319 13.37 14.21 12.45
CA GLY A 319 14.32 13.31 13.10
C GLY A 319 13.72 11.98 13.54
N HIS A 320 12.42 11.97 13.86
CA HIS A 320 11.77 10.97 14.73
C HIS A 320 10.33 10.59 14.34
N THR A 321 9.87 10.95 13.14
CA THR A 321 8.56 10.52 12.63
C THR A 321 8.73 9.65 11.39
N TYR A 322 7.77 8.74 11.23
CA TYR A 322 7.74 7.71 10.22
C TYR A 322 6.39 7.72 9.50
N CYS A 323 6.38 7.18 8.29
CA CYS A 323 5.25 7.20 7.38
C CYS A 323 5.21 5.90 6.55
N GLY A 324 4.07 5.65 5.90
CA GLY A 324 3.77 4.43 5.15
C GLY A 324 2.47 3.79 5.61
N ILE A 325 2.26 2.53 5.21
CA ILE A 325 1.00 1.81 5.43
C ILE A 325 0.94 1.29 6.87
N GLY A 326 1.88 0.44 7.27
CA GLY A 326 1.96 -0.12 8.61
C GLY A 326 1.09 -1.38 8.83
N PRO A 327 1.49 -2.24 9.78
CA PRO A 327 0.81 -3.53 10.02
C PRO A 327 -0.64 -3.39 10.54
N GLU A 328 -0.97 -2.37 11.35
CA GLU A 328 -2.36 -2.17 11.78
C GLU A 328 -3.27 -1.78 10.60
N ALA A 329 -2.83 -0.90 9.69
CA ALA A 329 -3.61 -0.52 8.52
C ALA A 329 -3.92 -1.72 7.61
N LEU A 330 -2.97 -2.64 7.47
CA LEU A 330 -3.13 -3.90 6.72
C LEU A 330 -4.09 -4.90 7.38
N LEU A 331 -4.30 -4.82 8.70
CA LEU A 331 -5.33 -5.57 9.45
C LEU A 331 -6.73 -4.95 9.36
N GLN A 332 -6.85 -3.66 9.06
CA GLN A 332 -8.13 -2.97 8.84
C GLN A 332 -8.79 -3.41 7.53
N LYS A 333 -9.77 -2.64 7.01
CA LYS A 333 -10.53 -3.03 5.81
C LYS A 333 -9.61 -3.21 4.61
N SER A 334 -9.77 -4.32 3.91
CA SER A 334 -9.14 -4.53 2.61
C SER A 334 -9.87 -3.73 1.52
N LEU A 335 -9.27 -3.65 0.33
CA LEU A 335 -9.81 -2.85 -0.78
C LEU A 335 -11.21 -3.35 -1.20
N ARG A 336 -11.39 -4.68 -1.32
CA ARG A 336 -12.66 -5.31 -1.70
C ARG A 336 -13.75 -5.08 -0.65
N GLU A 337 -13.39 -5.02 0.63
CA GLU A 337 -14.35 -4.70 1.70
C GLU A 337 -14.81 -3.24 1.57
N SER A 338 -13.89 -2.31 1.28
CA SER A 338 -14.20 -0.89 1.06
C SER A 338 -14.98 -0.64 -0.24
N ALA A 339 -14.83 -1.50 -1.27
CA ALA A 339 -15.56 -1.39 -2.53
C ALA A 339 -17.09 -1.58 -2.39
N MET A 340 -17.53 -2.25 -1.31
CA MET A 340 -18.92 -2.59 -1.00
C MET A 340 -19.66 -1.55 -0.15
N GLU A 341 -19.01 -0.42 0.14
CA GLU A 341 -19.57 0.76 0.83
C GLU A 341 -20.03 1.84 -0.17
#